data_AF-A0A533Z7M1-F1
#
_entry.id   AF-A0A533Z7M1-F1
#
_cell.length_a   1.000
_cell.length_b   1.000
_cell.length_c   1.000
_cell.angle_alpha   90.00
_cell.angle_beta   90.00
_cell.angle_gamma   90.00
#
_symmetry.space_group_name_H-M   'P 1'
#
loop_
_entity.id
_entity.type
_entity.pdbx_description
1 polymer ?
#
loop_
_entity_poly.entity_id
_entity_poly.type
_entity_poly.pdbx_seq_one_letter_code
_entity_poly.pdbx_strand_id
1 'polypeptide(L)'
;MDSISFSFLLYASYCLALFLLMPTRPPRRSDQGFHWPNLLLPLDARTSWPVFGLSVLFFVLIDMVIDPVALRGDRWFLGRIYYYPEPGVHFGVPIANYIGWAVVGTIALSIYFPLDRRLPPLEHGRDQAVTAEVLLGCGLYYGVLIFNLAVTFWIGEPLLGLTGLLMSLPFTALCLLRLLKRSPASHAITVSDN
;
A
#
# COMPACT_ATOMS: atom_id res chain seq x y z
N MET A 1 6.22 22.71 -0.86
CA MET A 1 5.99 22.26 -2.25
C MET A 1 5.80 20.77 -2.14
N ASP A 2 4.61 20.36 -1.70
CA ASP A 2 4.41 19.06 -1.01
C ASP A 2 3.31 18.20 -1.68
N SER A 3 2.65 18.75 -2.71
CA SER A 3 1.50 18.15 -3.41
C SER A 3 1.81 16.85 -4.16
N ILE A 4 3.04 16.69 -4.64
CA ILE A 4 3.47 15.47 -5.35
C ILE A 4 3.49 14.28 -4.38
N SER A 5 3.92 14.51 -3.14
CA SER A 5 4.02 13.46 -2.13
C SER A 5 2.67 12.85 -1.78
N PHE A 6 1.65 13.69 -1.58
CA PHE A 6 0.29 13.23 -1.32
C PHE A 6 -0.25 12.39 -2.48
N SER A 7 -0.05 12.84 -3.72
CA SER A 7 -0.62 12.19 -4.90
C SER A 7 -0.04 10.79 -5.11
N PHE A 8 1.29 10.64 -5.02
CA PHE A 8 1.92 9.32 -5.23
C PHE A 8 1.65 8.37 -4.06
N LEU A 9 1.61 8.86 -2.82
CA LEU A 9 1.32 8.03 -1.65
C LEU A 9 -0.13 7.55 -1.67
N LEU A 10 -1.07 8.41 -2.06
CA LEU A 10 -2.47 8.02 -2.21
C LEU A 10 -2.65 6.98 -3.32
N TYR A 11 -1.94 7.15 -4.45
CA TYR A 11 -1.91 6.15 -5.51
C TYR A 11 -1.34 4.81 -5.02
N ALA A 12 -0.21 4.80 -4.31
CA ALA A 12 0.40 3.60 -3.77
C ALA A 12 -0.53 2.88 -2.78
N SER A 13 -1.19 3.63 -1.89
CA SER A 13 -2.20 3.14 -0.95
C SER A 13 -3.42 2.55 -1.66
N TYR A 14 -3.89 3.20 -2.73
CA TYR A 14 -4.97 2.68 -3.57
C TYR A 14 -4.56 1.38 -4.25
N CYS A 15 -3.36 1.28 -4.81
CA CYS A 15 -2.83 0.04 -5.37
C CYS A 15 -2.76 -1.09 -4.33
N LEU A 16 -2.35 -0.80 -3.09
CA LEU A 16 -2.32 -1.79 -2.01
C LEU A 16 -3.73 -2.29 -1.65
N ALA A 17 -4.72 -1.38 -1.59
CA ALA A 17 -6.12 -1.73 -1.38
C ALA A 17 -6.68 -2.60 -2.53
N LEU A 18 -6.37 -2.23 -3.79
CA LEU A 18 -6.73 -3.03 -4.96
C LEU A 18 -6.08 -4.40 -4.91
N PHE A 19 -4.80 -4.48 -4.59
CA PHE A 19 -4.09 -5.74 -4.49
C PHE A 19 -4.80 -6.69 -3.51
N LEU A 20 -5.21 -6.19 -2.34
CA LEU A 20 -5.86 -6.96 -1.29
C LEU A 20 -7.31 -7.38 -1.62
N LEU A 21 -8.07 -6.55 -2.35
CA LEU A 21 -9.51 -6.75 -2.54
C LEU A 21 -9.90 -7.25 -3.94
N MET A 22 -9.13 -6.98 -4.99
CA MET A 22 -9.55 -7.29 -6.35
C MET A 22 -9.61 -8.80 -6.61
N PRO A 23 -10.64 -9.33 -7.26
CA PRO A 23 -10.67 -10.74 -7.63
C PRO A 23 -9.55 -11.03 -8.62
N THR A 24 -9.23 -12.31 -8.78
CA THR A 24 -8.15 -12.74 -9.67
C THR A 24 -8.57 -13.91 -10.52
N ARG A 25 -8.06 -13.95 -11.75
CA ARG A 25 -8.33 -15.08 -12.62
C ARG A 25 -7.74 -16.36 -12.03
N PRO A 26 -8.51 -17.47 -12.04
CA PRO A 26 -7.97 -18.77 -11.66
C PRO A 26 -6.82 -19.15 -12.60
N PRO A 27 -5.78 -19.82 -12.09
CA PRO A 27 -4.68 -20.31 -12.93
C PRO A 27 -5.22 -21.27 -13.98
N ARG A 28 -4.69 -21.20 -15.21
CA ARG A 28 -5.08 -22.13 -16.28
C ARG A 28 -4.44 -23.49 -15.98
N ARG A 29 -5.14 -24.60 -16.20
CA ARG A 29 -4.65 -25.97 -15.92
C ARG A 29 -3.32 -26.33 -16.62
N SER A 30 -2.90 -25.56 -17.64
CA SER A 30 -1.64 -25.71 -18.35
C SER A 30 -0.45 -24.96 -17.74
N ASP A 31 -0.69 -24.07 -16.77
CA ASP A 31 0.34 -23.21 -16.18
C ASP A 31 1.06 -23.93 -15.05
N GLN A 32 2.08 -24.71 -15.39
CA GLN A 32 3.00 -25.29 -14.42
C GLN A 32 4.08 -24.25 -14.06
N GLY A 33 3.93 -23.54 -12.93
CA GLY A 33 4.95 -22.60 -12.46
C GLY A 33 4.44 -21.55 -11.46
N PHE A 34 5.36 -20.71 -10.97
CA PHE A 34 5.02 -19.49 -10.24
C PHE A 34 4.56 -18.42 -11.23
N HIS A 35 3.30 -18.01 -11.15
CA HIS A 35 2.75 -16.94 -11.96
C HIS A 35 2.32 -15.77 -11.08
N TRP A 36 2.65 -14.55 -11.51
CA TRP A 36 2.14 -13.34 -10.89
C TRP A 36 0.60 -13.35 -10.92
N PRO A 37 -0.06 -12.77 -9.90
CA PRO A 37 -1.51 -12.70 -9.86
C PRO A 37 -2.02 -11.99 -11.12
N ASN A 38 -3.12 -12.45 -11.71
CA ASN A 38 -3.81 -11.73 -12.77
C ASN A 38 -5.04 -11.07 -12.16
N LEU A 39 -4.93 -9.79 -11.82
CA LEU A 39 -5.98 -9.02 -11.16
C LEU A 39 -7.08 -8.67 -12.15
N LEU A 40 -8.32 -8.90 -11.73
CA LEU A 40 -9.50 -8.41 -12.41
C LEU A 40 -9.89 -7.09 -11.75
N LEU A 41 -9.98 -6.01 -12.54
CA LEU A 41 -10.35 -4.69 -12.04
C LEU A 41 -11.72 -4.23 -12.59
N PRO A 42 -12.82 -4.94 -12.25
CA PRO A 42 -14.14 -4.46 -12.62
C PRO A 42 -14.39 -3.10 -11.95
N LEU A 43 -14.99 -2.19 -12.71
CA LEU A 43 -15.19 -0.80 -12.31
C LEU A 43 -15.90 -0.67 -10.96
N ASP A 44 -16.93 -1.47 -10.73
CA ASP A 44 -17.71 -1.45 -9.49
C ASP A 44 -16.90 -1.91 -8.27
N ALA A 45 -16.01 -2.89 -8.45
CA ALA A 45 -15.17 -3.37 -7.35
C ALA A 45 -14.03 -2.38 -7.06
N ARG A 46 -13.33 -1.88 -8.09
CA ARG A 46 -12.17 -0.99 -7.90
C ARG A 46 -12.56 0.37 -7.32
N THR A 47 -13.81 0.80 -7.55
CA THR A 47 -14.37 2.03 -6.97
C THR A 47 -15.29 1.77 -5.76
N SER A 48 -15.26 0.56 -5.18
CA SER A 48 -16.14 0.18 -4.07
C SER A 48 -15.78 0.86 -2.74
N TRP A 49 -16.74 0.92 -1.81
CA TRP A 49 -16.54 1.46 -0.47
C TRP A 49 -15.41 0.78 0.33
N PRO A 50 -15.24 -0.56 0.27
CA PRO A 50 -14.09 -1.20 0.92
C PRO A 50 -12.73 -0.73 0.36
N VAL A 51 -12.62 -0.58 -0.97
CA VAL A 51 -11.40 -0.05 -1.58
C VAL A 51 -11.18 1.40 -1.14
N PHE A 52 -12.22 2.22 -1.12
CA PHE A 52 -12.17 3.59 -0.61
C PHE A 52 -11.59 3.64 0.81
N GLY A 53 -12.22 2.91 1.74
CA GLY A 53 -11.84 2.91 3.15
C GLY A 53 -10.42 2.41 3.38
N LEU A 54 -10.04 1.30 2.73
CA LEU A 54 -8.66 0.78 2.84
C LEU A 54 -7.63 1.72 2.24
N SER A 55 -7.95 2.41 1.14
CA SER A 55 -7.02 3.37 0.52
C SER A 55 -6.74 4.54 1.46
N VAL A 56 -7.77 5.11 2.09
CA VAL A 56 -7.60 6.17 3.09
C VAL A 56 -6.84 5.65 4.32
N LEU A 57 -7.18 4.44 4.78
CA LEU A 57 -6.50 3.83 5.92
C LEU A 57 -4.99 3.64 5.66
N PHE A 58 -4.61 3.06 4.52
CA PHE A 58 -3.20 2.88 4.17
C PHE A 58 -2.49 4.21 3.95
N PHE A 59 -3.19 5.21 3.41
CA PHE A 59 -2.65 6.55 3.24
C PHE A 59 -2.33 7.23 4.57
N VAL A 60 -3.15 7.02 5.60
CA VAL A 60 -2.86 7.50 6.96
C VAL A 60 -1.78 6.68 7.64
N LEU A 61 -1.81 5.35 7.49
CA LEU A 61 -0.84 4.45 8.13
C LEU A 61 0.59 4.68 7.63
N ILE A 62 0.77 4.95 6.33
CA ILE A 62 2.10 5.25 5.81
C ILE A 62 2.63 6.59 6.34
N ASP A 63 1.76 7.60 6.49
CA ASP A 63 2.12 8.88 7.10
C ASP A 63 2.50 8.74 8.58
N MET A 64 1.80 7.87 9.32
CA MET A 64 2.18 7.54 10.70
C MET A 64 3.60 6.96 10.82
N VAL A 65 4.18 6.43 9.74
CA VAL A 65 5.60 6.01 9.71
C VAL A 65 6.51 7.13 9.19
N ILE A 66 6.11 7.84 8.12
CA ILE A 66 6.94 8.87 7.47
C ILE A 66 7.15 10.07 8.40
N ASP A 67 6.08 10.61 8.95
CA ASP A 67 6.12 11.93 9.60
C ASP A 67 7.00 11.97 10.86
N PRO A 68 6.92 10.98 11.77
CA PRO A 68 7.86 10.92 12.88
C PRO A 68 9.33 10.81 12.48
N VAL A 69 9.63 10.21 11.32
CA VAL A 69 11.00 10.10 10.78
C VAL A 69 11.42 11.42 10.15
N ALA A 70 10.49 12.10 9.47
CA ALA A 70 10.73 13.41 8.89
C ALA A 70 10.97 14.50 9.95
N LEU A 71 10.27 14.44 11.08
CA LEU A 71 10.52 15.32 12.24
C LEU A 71 11.94 15.17 12.80
N ARG A 72 12.53 13.97 12.67
CA ARG A 72 13.93 13.69 13.04
C ARG A 72 14.90 13.95 11.89
N GLY A 73 14.48 14.77 10.92
CA GLY A 73 15.24 15.11 9.73
C GLY A 73 16.62 15.70 10.02
N ASP A 74 16.84 16.32 11.18
CA ASP A 74 18.17 16.79 11.61
C ASP A 74 19.19 15.67 11.87
N ARG A 75 18.72 14.43 12.04
CA ARG A 75 19.57 13.25 12.29
C ARG A 75 19.91 12.48 11.01
N TRP A 76 19.39 12.89 9.85
CA TRP A 76 19.68 12.26 8.56
C TRP A 76 19.64 13.26 7.41
N PHE A 77 19.77 12.76 6.17
CA PHE A 77 19.93 13.59 4.97
C PHE A 77 18.80 14.62 4.76
N LEU A 78 17.62 14.42 5.34
CA LEU A 78 16.45 15.27 5.10
C LEU A 78 16.60 16.70 5.64
N GLY A 79 17.33 16.90 6.75
CA GLY A 79 17.36 18.18 7.48
C GLY A 79 16.01 18.54 8.12
N ARG A 80 15.94 19.66 8.87
CA ARG A 80 14.68 20.12 9.47
C ARG A 80 13.84 20.83 8.43
N ILE A 81 12.85 20.12 7.88
CA ILE A 81 11.94 20.66 6.87
C ILE A 81 10.67 21.29 7.45
N TYR A 82 10.27 20.90 8.66
CA TYR A 82 9.15 21.51 9.40
C TYR A 82 9.28 21.24 10.91
N TYR A 83 8.50 21.96 11.72
CA TYR A 83 8.36 21.72 13.16
C TYR A 83 6.94 22.03 13.63
N TYR A 84 6.50 21.35 14.69
CA TYR A 84 5.25 21.67 15.37
C TYR A 84 5.54 22.53 16.61
N PRO A 85 4.87 23.69 16.79
CA PRO A 85 5.05 24.52 17.98
C PRO A 85 4.71 23.77 19.27
N GLU A 86 3.67 22.96 19.23
CA GLU A 86 3.27 22.05 20.30
C GLU A 86 3.51 20.61 19.85
N PRO A 87 4.47 19.88 20.47
CA PRO A 87 4.75 18.50 20.11
C PRO A 87 3.53 17.61 20.31
N GLY A 88 3.18 16.83 19.29
CA GLY A 88 2.09 15.89 19.38
C GLY A 88 2.45 14.57 20.07
N VAL A 89 1.42 13.81 20.43
CA VAL A 89 1.53 12.57 21.21
C VAL A 89 2.24 11.43 20.46
N HIS A 90 2.21 11.43 19.12
CA HIS A 90 2.82 10.37 18.32
C HIS A 90 4.22 10.79 17.88
N PHE A 91 5.20 10.62 18.77
CA PHE A 91 6.61 10.98 18.53
C PHE A 91 6.82 12.42 18.04
N GLY A 92 6.05 13.37 18.61
CA GLY A 92 6.11 14.78 18.24
C GLY A 92 5.12 15.19 17.14
N VAL A 93 4.45 14.24 16.48
CA VAL A 93 3.44 14.51 15.45
C VAL A 93 2.04 14.64 16.08
N PRO A 94 1.30 15.74 15.87
CA PRO A 94 -0.07 15.89 16.35
C PRO A 94 -1.04 14.96 15.63
N ILE A 95 -2.06 14.47 16.35
CA ILE A 95 -3.14 13.66 15.75
C ILE A 95 -3.86 14.43 14.63
N ALA A 96 -3.92 15.77 14.73
CA ALA A 96 -4.49 16.62 13.70
C ALA A 96 -3.82 16.45 12.33
N ASN A 97 -2.53 16.12 12.28
CA ASN A 97 -1.86 15.82 11.01
C ASN A 97 -2.48 14.58 10.35
N TYR A 98 -2.56 13.46 11.08
CA TYR A 98 -3.16 12.22 10.56
C TYR A 98 -4.62 12.39 10.13
N ILE A 99 -5.39 13.20 10.86
CA ILE A 99 -6.75 13.59 10.46
C ILE A 99 -6.71 14.38 9.14
N GLY A 100 -5.76 15.31 8.99
CA GLY A 100 -5.52 16.02 7.73
C GLY A 100 -5.28 15.07 6.55
N TRP A 101 -4.42 14.06 6.72
CA TRP A 101 -4.19 13.03 5.70
C TRP A 101 -5.46 12.24 5.37
N ALA A 102 -6.25 11.86 6.38
CA ALA A 102 -7.52 11.18 6.19
C ALA A 102 -8.51 12.05 5.37
N VAL A 103 -8.62 13.33 5.71
CA VAL A 103 -9.49 14.29 5.02
C VAL A 103 -9.04 14.50 3.57
N VAL A 104 -7.75 14.73 3.33
CA VAL A 104 -7.20 14.92 1.99
C VAL A 104 -7.42 13.67 1.13
N GLY A 105 -7.10 12.48 1.67
CA GLY A 105 -7.33 11.21 0.98
C GLY A 105 -8.81 10.99 0.66
N THR A 106 -9.70 11.29 1.61
CA THR A 106 -11.16 11.19 1.43
C THR A 106 -11.63 12.11 0.31
N ILE A 107 -11.27 13.39 0.34
CA ILE A 107 -11.68 14.37 -0.68
C ILE A 107 -11.16 13.95 -2.06
N ALA A 108 -9.88 13.58 -2.16
CA ALA A 108 -9.26 13.18 -3.41
C ALA A 108 -9.96 11.94 -4.01
N LEU A 109 -10.23 10.91 -3.20
CA LEU A 109 -10.93 9.71 -3.67
C LEU A 109 -12.41 9.97 -3.97
N SER A 110 -13.07 10.85 -3.21
CA SER A 110 -14.47 11.25 -3.48
C SER A 110 -14.61 11.99 -4.81
N ILE A 111 -13.56 12.66 -5.29
CA ILE A 111 -13.51 13.25 -6.64
C ILE A 111 -13.13 12.18 -7.67
N TYR A 112 -12.10 11.37 -7.38
CA TYR A 112 -11.56 10.39 -8.32
C TYR A 112 -12.54 9.25 -8.64
N PHE A 113 -13.24 8.68 -7.66
CA PHE A 113 -14.09 7.50 -7.87
C PHE A 113 -15.29 7.79 -8.81
N PRO A 114 -16.02 8.91 -8.68
CA PRO A 114 -17.03 9.29 -9.66
C PRO A 114 -16.44 9.62 -11.03
N LEU A 115 -15.23 10.19 -11.09
CA LEU A 115 -14.54 10.47 -12.35
C LEU A 115 -14.18 9.17 -13.07
N ASP A 116 -13.57 8.20 -12.38
CA ASP A 116 -13.22 6.88 -12.92
C ASP A 116 -14.45 6.14 -13.46
N ARG A 117 -15.59 6.26 -12.78
CA ARG A 117 -16.87 5.68 -13.24
C ARG A 117 -17.42 6.29 -14.52
N ARG A 118 -17.04 7.52 -14.85
CA ARG A 118 -17.48 8.25 -16.05
C ARG A 118 -16.53 8.09 -17.22
N LEU A 119 -15.35 7.51 -17.01
CA LEU A 119 -14.39 7.25 -18.07
C LEU A 119 -14.81 6.03 -18.89
N PRO A 120 -14.45 5.98 -20.19
CA PRO A 120 -14.68 4.81 -21.02
C PRO A 120 -14.05 3.55 -20.38
N PRO A 121 -14.70 2.37 -20.52
CA PRO A 121 -14.12 1.12 -20.06
C PRO A 121 -12.72 0.91 -20.66
N LEU A 122 -11.79 0.39 -19.85
CA LEU A 122 -10.48 -0.01 -20.35
C LEU A 122 -10.65 -1.06 -21.44
N GLU A 123 -9.88 -0.95 -22.53
CA GLU A 123 -9.92 -1.90 -23.63
C GLU A 123 -9.64 -3.33 -23.16
N HIS A 124 -10.39 -4.29 -23.71
CA HIS A 124 -10.25 -5.71 -23.39
C HIS A 124 -8.84 -6.20 -23.76
N GLY A 125 -8.11 -6.77 -22.78
CA GLY A 125 -6.76 -7.32 -22.98
C GLY A 125 -5.64 -6.62 -22.18
N ARG A 126 -5.95 -5.51 -21.49
CA ARG A 126 -4.97 -4.75 -20.70
C ARG A 126 -4.71 -5.30 -19.29
N ASP A 127 -5.40 -6.38 -18.90
CA ASP A 127 -5.43 -6.89 -17.52
C ASP A 127 -4.05 -7.24 -16.93
N GLN A 128 -3.15 -7.76 -17.77
CA GLN A 128 -1.81 -8.17 -17.34
C GLN A 128 -0.89 -6.96 -17.12
N ALA A 129 -1.00 -5.93 -17.96
CA ALA A 129 -0.30 -4.66 -17.78
C ALA A 129 -0.79 -3.92 -16.53
N VAL A 130 -2.10 -3.90 -16.29
CA VAL A 130 -2.69 -3.27 -15.10
C VAL A 130 -2.27 -3.99 -13.82
N THR A 131 -2.12 -5.31 -13.84
CA THR A 131 -1.60 -6.02 -12.67
C THR A 131 -0.16 -5.60 -12.35
N ALA A 132 0.71 -5.48 -13.37
CA ALA A 132 2.07 -5.01 -13.17
C ALA A 132 2.10 -3.58 -12.59
N GLU A 133 1.23 -2.69 -13.05
CA GLU A 133 1.08 -1.33 -12.52
C GLU A 133 0.63 -1.32 -11.04
N VAL A 134 -0.33 -2.17 -10.68
CA VAL A 134 -0.77 -2.32 -9.28
C VAL A 134 0.34 -2.87 -8.40
N LEU A 135 1.09 -3.88 -8.87
CA LEU A 135 2.22 -4.43 -8.14
C LEU A 135 3.36 -3.43 -8.01
N LEU A 136 3.60 -2.60 -9.03
CA LEU A 136 4.55 -1.50 -8.95
C LEU A 136 4.12 -0.47 -7.91
N GLY A 137 2.83 -0.13 -7.84
CA GLY A 137 2.26 0.72 -6.78
C GLY A 137 2.42 0.12 -5.38
N CYS A 138 2.22 -1.20 -5.24
CA CYS A 138 2.50 -1.91 -3.98
C CYS A 138 4.00 -1.85 -3.63
N GLY A 139 4.86 -2.07 -4.62
CA GLY A 139 6.31 -1.96 -4.48
C GLY A 139 6.74 -0.56 -4.04
N LEU A 140 6.11 0.48 -4.57
CA LEU A 140 6.32 1.87 -4.14
C LEU A 140 5.92 2.07 -2.68
N TYR A 141 4.74 1.57 -2.26
CA TYR A 141 4.28 1.66 -0.87
C TYR A 141 5.30 1.01 0.09
N TYR A 142 5.69 -0.24 -0.18
CA TYR A 142 6.66 -0.95 0.65
C TYR A 142 8.06 -0.36 0.54
N GLY A 143 8.45 0.18 -0.62
CA GLY A 143 9.73 0.87 -0.80
C GLY A 143 9.84 2.07 0.14
N VAL A 144 8.80 2.91 0.20
CA VAL A 144 8.73 4.04 1.12
C VAL A 144 8.70 3.57 2.58
N LEU A 145 7.90 2.55 2.89
CA LEU A 145 7.81 2.00 4.24
C LEU A 145 9.15 1.46 4.74
N ILE A 146 9.78 0.57 3.97
CA ILE A 146 11.06 -0.07 4.30
C ILE A 146 12.15 1.00 4.41
N PHE A 147 12.17 1.97 3.51
CA PHE A 147 13.12 3.07 3.57
C PHE A 147 12.99 3.86 4.89
N ASN A 148 11.77 4.28 5.26
CA ASN A 148 11.56 5.05 6.49
C ASN A 148 11.86 4.22 7.75
N LEU A 149 11.51 2.93 7.77
CA LEU A 149 11.86 2.04 8.87
C LEU A 149 13.39 1.84 8.97
N ALA A 150 14.07 1.65 7.85
CA ALA A 150 15.53 1.54 7.82
C ALA A 150 16.20 2.81 8.36
N VAL A 151 15.74 3.99 7.92
CA VAL A 151 16.20 5.28 8.44
C VAL A 151 15.95 5.36 9.94
N THR A 152 14.77 4.94 10.41
CA THR A 152 14.41 4.95 11.84
C THR A 152 15.38 4.16 12.71
N PHE A 153 15.73 2.93 12.29
CA PHE A 153 16.72 2.13 13.00
C PHE A 153 18.13 2.72 12.87
N TRP A 154 18.48 3.25 11.70
CA TRP A 154 19.79 3.85 11.44
C TRP A 154 20.05 5.09 12.30
N ILE A 155 19.05 5.95 12.50
CA ILE A 155 19.18 7.13 13.37
C ILE A 155 19.12 6.78 14.85
N GLY A 156 18.90 5.51 15.23
CA GLY A 156 18.88 5.07 16.62
C GLY A 156 17.55 5.30 17.35
N GLU A 157 16.42 5.14 16.65
CA GLU A 157 15.07 5.32 17.19
C GLU A 157 14.27 4.01 17.22
N PRO A 158 14.72 3.00 17.99
CA PRO A 158 14.17 1.65 17.92
C PRO A 158 12.70 1.55 18.33
N LEU A 159 12.23 2.40 19.26
CA LEU A 159 10.83 2.42 19.66
C LEU A 159 9.93 2.87 18.50
N LEU A 160 10.32 3.94 17.79
CA LEU A 160 9.61 4.38 16.60
C LEU A 160 9.58 3.29 15.53
N GLY A 161 10.73 2.63 15.31
CA GLY A 161 10.86 1.58 14.30
C GLY A 161 9.99 0.37 14.64
N LEU A 162 9.96 -0.03 15.91
CA LEU A 162 9.14 -1.14 16.38
C LEU A 162 7.65 -0.80 16.28
N THR A 163 7.22 0.41 16.66
CA THR A 163 5.83 0.85 16.48
C THR A 163 5.43 0.84 15.00
N GLY A 164 6.29 1.35 14.11
CA GLY A 164 6.07 1.28 12.66
C GLY A 164 5.95 -0.14 12.13
N LEU A 165 6.82 -1.05 12.57
CA LEU A 165 6.73 -2.48 12.25
C LEU A 165 5.40 -3.06 12.72
N LEU A 166 5.05 -2.88 14.00
CA LEU A 166 3.81 -3.41 14.58
C LEU A 166 2.56 -2.89 13.87
N MET A 167 2.52 -1.61 13.49
CA MET A 167 1.44 -1.03 12.68
C MET A 167 1.36 -1.66 11.29
N SER A 168 2.50 -2.00 10.69
CA SER A 168 2.56 -2.58 9.35
C SER A 168 2.29 -4.08 9.27
N LEU A 169 2.49 -4.81 10.36
CA LEU A 169 2.39 -6.28 10.40
C LEU A 169 1.03 -6.81 9.91
N PRO A 170 -0.13 -6.32 10.36
CA PRO A 170 -1.42 -6.93 10.02
C PRO A 170 -1.69 -6.91 8.52
N PHE A 171 -1.53 -5.75 7.87
CA PHE A 171 -1.79 -5.65 6.43
C PHE A 171 -0.68 -6.30 5.60
N THR A 172 0.56 -6.31 6.09
CA THR A 172 1.66 -7.02 5.43
C THR A 172 1.42 -8.52 5.45
N ALA A 173 0.99 -9.07 6.59
CA ALA A 173 0.62 -10.48 6.70
C ALA A 173 -0.52 -10.84 5.74
N LEU A 174 -1.56 -9.99 5.62
CA LEU A 174 -2.64 -10.21 4.66
C LEU A 174 -2.14 -10.20 3.21
N CYS A 175 -1.24 -9.28 2.86
CA CYS A 175 -0.64 -9.22 1.52
C CYS A 175 0.18 -10.49 1.22
N LEU A 176 1.01 -10.93 2.17
CA LEU A 176 1.84 -12.12 2.03
C LEU A 176 0.98 -13.40 1.94
N LEU A 177 -0.01 -13.56 2.82
CA LEU A 177 -0.94 -14.69 2.77
C LEU A 177 -1.66 -14.77 1.43
N ARG A 178 -2.01 -13.63 0.85
CA ARG A 178 -2.65 -13.55 -0.44
C ARG A 178 -1.73 -13.95 -1.60
N LEU A 179 -0.44 -13.62 -1.53
CA LEU A 179 0.57 -14.11 -2.46
C LEU A 179 0.79 -15.62 -2.29
N LEU A 180 0.92 -16.09 -1.05
CA LEU A 180 1.25 -17.48 -0.71
C LEU A 180 0.13 -18.47 -0.97
N LYS A 181 -1.15 -18.10 -0.73
CA LYS A 181 -2.32 -18.95 -1.02
C LYS A 181 -2.46 -19.32 -2.50
N ARG A 182 -1.62 -18.78 -3.38
CA ARG A 182 -1.60 -19.09 -4.82
C ARG A 182 -0.43 -19.93 -5.29
N SER A 183 0.55 -20.18 -4.45
CA SER A 183 1.52 -21.23 -4.76
C SER A 183 0.79 -22.57 -4.64
N PRO A 184 0.63 -23.35 -5.72
CA PRO A 184 0.11 -24.69 -5.59
C PRO A 184 1.08 -25.47 -4.70
N ALA A 185 0.55 -26.07 -3.63
CA ALA A 185 1.27 -27.07 -2.87
C ALA A 185 1.66 -28.18 -3.84
N SER A 186 2.96 -28.32 -4.09
CA SER A 186 3.51 -29.50 -4.76
C SER A 186 3.26 -30.69 -3.84
N HIS A 187 2.16 -31.39 -4.07
CA HIS A 187 1.96 -32.76 -3.58
C HIS A 187 2.09 -33.67 -4.79
N ALA A 188 3.33 -33.88 -5.22
CA ALA A 188 3.69 -35.05 -5.99
C ALA A 188 3.61 -36.26 -5.04
N ILE A 189 2.42 -36.85 -4.91
CA ILE A 189 2.31 -38.24 -4.49
C ILE A 189 2.62 -39.05 -5.74
N THR A 190 3.90 -39.41 -5.91
CA THR A 190 4.28 -40.54 -6.76
C THR A 190 3.67 -41.79 -6.16
N VAL A 191 2.51 -42.20 -6.68
CA VAL A 191 2.07 -43.60 -6.57
C VAL A 191 2.93 -44.36 -7.57
N SER A 192 3.79 -45.24 -7.05
CA SER A 192 4.51 -46.20 -7.87
C SER A 192 3.50 -47.19 -8.44
N ASP A 193 3.45 -47.31 -9.76
CA ASP A 193 2.77 -48.41 -10.42
C ASP A 193 3.52 -49.72 -10.15
N ASN A 194 2.72 -50.77 -9.90
CA ASN A 194 3.09 -52.18 -9.74
C ASN A 194 3.89 -52.74 -10.93
#